data_AF-A0A7C1KK12-F1
#
_entry.id   AF-A0A7C1KK12-F1
#
_cell.length_a   1.000
_cell.length_b   1.000
_cell.length_c   1.000
_cell.angle_alpha   90.00
_cell.angle_beta   90.00
_cell.angle_gamma   90.00
#
_symmetry.space_group_name_H-M   'P 1'
#
loop_
_entity.id
_entity.type
_entity.pdbx_description
1 polymer ?
#
loop_
_entity_poly.entity_id
_entity_poly.type
_entity_poly.pdbx_seq_one_letter_code
_entity_poly.pdbx_strand_id
1 'polypeptide(L)'
;MDTTPKLNRAELMQELRADFEELLTKVADAVDHARPGRIIADSEEPARDAFAKFREKVYAKALQKRLDAAEAAFPPSDGRER
;
A
#
# COMPACT_ATOMS: atom_id res chain seq x y z
N MET A 1 6.01 -29.76 4.51
CA MET A 1 5.02 -28.82 3.93
C MET A 1 5.49 -27.43 4.31
N ASP A 2 5.72 -26.53 3.35
CA ASP A 2 6.08 -25.14 3.66
C ASP A 2 4.88 -24.45 4.30
N THR A 3 4.94 -24.24 5.61
CA THR A 3 3.93 -23.53 6.41
C THR A 3 4.25 -22.04 6.48
N THR A 4 4.82 -21.46 5.42
CA THR A 4 5.11 -20.02 5.39
C THR A 4 3.78 -19.27 5.49
N PRO A 5 3.55 -18.51 6.57
CA PRO A 5 2.30 -17.81 6.76
C PRO A 5 2.11 -16.76 5.67
N LYS A 6 0.86 -16.63 5.24
CA LYS A 6 0.45 -15.80 4.12
C LYS A 6 -0.06 -14.46 4.62
N LEU A 7 0.14 -13.44 3.80
CA LEU A 7 -0.45 -12.12 3.98
C LEU A 7 -1.98 -12.20 4.12
N ASN A 8 -2.51 -11.56 5.17
CA ASN A 8 -3.95 -11.33 5.31
C ASN A 8 -4.42 -10.23 4.36
N ARG A 9 -5.09 -10.63 3.28
CA ARG A 9 -5.55 -9.71 2.22
C ARG A 9 -6.66 -8.76 2.70
N ALA A 10 -7.60 -9.26 3.51
CA ALA A 10 -8.74 -8.47 3.95
C ALA A 10 -8.28 -7.30 4.84
N GLU A 11 -7.35 -7.59 5.75
CA GLU A 11 -6.75 -6.60 6.63
C GLU A 11 -5.90 -5.58 5.86
N LEU A 12 -5.10 -6.03 4.88
CA LEU A 12 -4.35 -5.13 4.01
C LEU A 12 -5.29 -4.17 3.24
N MET A 13 -6.40 -4.68 2.69
CA MET A 13 -7.40 -3.86 1.99
C MET A 13 -8.09 -2.87 2.93
N GLN A 14 -8.44 -3.29 4.14
CA GLN A 14 -9.05 -2.41 5.14
C GLN A 14 -8.12 -1.25 5.49
N GLU A 15 -6.84 -1.53 5.69
CA GLU A 15 -5.87 -0.52 6.09
C GLU A 15 -5.46 0.45 4.97
N LEU A 16 -5.43 -0.02 3.71
CA LEU A 16 -5.07 0.81 2.56
C LEU A 16 -6.25 1.54 1.94
N ARG A 17 -7.47 1.36 2.46
CA ARG A 17 -8.67 1.95 1.87
C ARG A 17 -8.60 3.47 1.81
N ALA A 18 -8.21 4.11 2.91
CA ALA A 18 -8.07 5.56 2.97
C ALA A 18 -6.96 6.06 2.02
N ASP A 19 -5.81 5.37 1.96
CA ASP A 19 -4.72 5.70 1.03
C ASP A 19 -5.17 5.56 -0.45
N PHE A 20 -6.03 4.58 -0.74
CA PHE A 20 -6.57 4.37 -2.08
C PHE A 20 -7.59 5.45 -2.47
N GLU A 21 -8.47 5.82 -1.54
CA GLU A 21 -9.39 6.95 -1.72
C GLU A 21 -8.59 8.25 -1.94
N GLU A 22 -7.52 8.49 -1.18
CA GLU A 22 -6.62 9.64 -1.36
C GLU A 22 -5.93 9.64 -2.74
N LEU A 23 -5.48 8.46 -3.22
CA LEU A 23 -4.93 8.32 -4.57
C LEU A 23 -5.95 8.76 -5.63
N LEU A 24 -7.18 8.27 -5.53
CA LEU A 24 -8.23 8.59 -6.51
C LEU A 24 -8.58 10.08 -6.50
N THR A 25 -8.65 10.70 -5.31
CA THR A 25 -8.82 12.16 -5.19
C THR A 25 -7.69 12.91 -5.89
N LYS A 26 -6.42 12.54 -5.66
CA LYS A 26 -5.28 13.21 -6.30
C LYS A 26 -5.27 13.06 -7.82
N VAL A 27 -5.69 11.91 -8.34
CA VAL A 27 -5.82 11.70 -9.79
C VAL A 27 -6.94 12.56 -10.36
N ALA A 28 -8.10 12.62 -9.68
CA ALA A 28 -9.20 13.49 -10.08
C ALA A 28 -8.78 14.97 -10.07
N ASP A 29 -8.14 15.42 -8.99
CA ASP A 29 -7.63 16.79 -8.86
C ASP A 29 -6.64 17.13 -9.98
N ALA A 30 -5.74 16.21 -10.34
CA ALA A 30 -4.81 16.42 -11.43
C ALA A 30 -5.51 16.67 -12.77
N VAL A 31 -6.61 15.95 -13.04
CA VAL A 31 -7.41 16.13 -14.26
C VAL A 31 -8.23 17.42 -14.20
N ASP A 32 -8.89 17.69 -13.08
CA ASP A 32 -9.78 18.84 -12.91
C ASP A 32 -9.03 20.18 -12.98
N HIS A 33 -7.78 20.23 -12.49
CA HIS A 33 -6.96 21.44 -12.50
C HIS A 33 -6.10 21.60 -13.75
N ALA A 34 -6.14 20.64 -14.68
CA ALA A 34 -5.38 20.72 -15.92
C ALA A 34 -5.97 21.78 -16.87
N ARG A 35 -5.10 22.45 -17.64
CA ARG A 35 -5.56 23.50 -18.56
C ARG A 35 -6.38 22.92 -19.71
N PRO A 36 -7.46 23.59 -20.16
CA PRO A 36 -8.19 23.20 -21.36
C PRO A 36 -7.25 23.05 -22.57
N GLY A 37 -7.44 21.97 -23.35
CA GLY A 37 -6.57 21.63 -24.48
C GLY A 37 -5.21 21.03 -24.10
N ARG A 38 -4.90 20.90 -22.81
CA ARG A 38 -3.66 20.31 -22.28
C ARG A 38 -3.92 19.28 -21.16
N ILE A 39 -5.14 18.77 -21.05
CA ILE A 39 -5.55 17.89 -19.94
C ILE A 39 -4.57 16.75 -19.72
N ILE A 40 -4.21 16.01 -20.77
CA ILE A 40 -3.30 14.86 -20.65
C ILE A 40 -1.89 15.32 -20.23
N ALA A 41 -1.36 16.35 -20.89
CA ALA A 41 0.01 16.82 -20.66
C ALA A 41 0.20 17.40 -19.26
N ASP A 42 -0.84 18.04 -18.71
CA ASP A 42 -0.75 18.69 -17.41
C ASP A 42 -1.21 17.76 -16.25
N SER A 43 -1.98 16.70 -16.52
CA SER A 43 -2.48 15.77 -15.48
C SER A 43 -1.71 14.46 -15.35
N GLU A 44 -1.06 13.97 -16.42
CA GLU A 44 -0.40 12.64 -16.42
C GLU A 44 0.70 12.57 -15.37
N GLU A 45 1.59 13.56 -15.31
CA GLU A 45 2.73 13.54 -14.41
C GLU A 45 2.31 13.61 -12.92
N PRO A 46 1.43 14.54 -12.50
CA PRO A 46 0.89 14.52 -11.13
C PRO A 46 0.18 13.22 -10.76
N ALA A 47 -0.60 12.65 -11.69
CA ALA A 47 -1.27 11.37 -11.48
C ALA A 47 -0.25 10.23 -11.31
N ARG A 48 0.78 10.19 -12.17
CA ARG A 48 1.87 9.20 -12.13
C ARG A 48 2.63 9.27 -10.80
N ASP A 49 2.90 10.47 -10.30
CA ASP A 49 3.56 10.66 -9.01
C ASP A 49 2.68 10.20 -7.83
N ALA A 50 1.35 10.44 -7.91
CA ALA A 50 0.41 9.93 -6.93
C ALA A 50 0.40 8.39 -6.91
N PHE A 51 0.38 7.74 -8.09
CA PHE A 51 0.50 6.29 -8.20
C PHE A 51 1.82 5.76 -7.67
N ALA A 52 2.94 6.45 -7.92
CA ALA A 52 4.26 6.03 -7.43
C ALA A 52 4.29 5.98 -5.90
N LYS A 53 3.77 7.02 -5.24
CA LYS A 53 3.66 7.09 -3.77
C LYS A 53 2.74 6.02 -3.21
N PHE A 54 1.57 5.83 -3.81
CA PHE A 54 0.64 4.80 -3.37
C PHE A 54 1.27 3.41 -3.48
N ARG A 55 1.89 3.09 -4.62
CA ARG A 55 2.60 1.82 -4.84
C ARG A 55 3.63 1.54 -3.74
N GLU A 56 4.45 2.52 -3.39
CA GLU A 56 5.44 2.39 -2.31
C GLU A 56 4.78 2.02 -0.97
N LYS A 57 3.74 2.75 -0.57
CA LYS A 57 2.97 2.46 0.65
C LYS A 57 2.40 1.04 0.64
N VAL A 58 1.78 0.63 -0.48
CA VAL A 58 1.19 -0.71 -0.61
C VAL A 58 2.24 -1.79 -0.44
N TYR A 59 3.39 -1.68 -1.12
CA TYR A 59 4.46 -2.68 -1.04
C TYR A 59 5.05 -2.75 0.37
N ALA A 60 5.36 -1.60 0.99
CA ALA A 60 5.89 -1.56 2.34
C ALA A 60 4.94 -2.24 3.34
N LYS A 61 3.65 -1.89 3.30
CA LYS A 61 2.65 -2.45 4.22
C LYS A 61 2.39 -3.94 3.97
N ALA A 62 2.34 -4.37 2.70
CA ALA A 62 2.18 -5.78 2.35
C ALA A 62 3.37 -6.64 2.82
N LEU A 63 4.60 -6.12 2.70
CA LEU A 63 5.80 -6.79 3.20
C LEU A 63 5.79 -6.87 4.73
N GLN A 64 5.48 -5.76 5.42
CA GLN A 64 5.40 -5.73 6.88
C GLN A 64 4.41 -6.78 7.40
N LYS A 65 3.19 -6.80 6.86
CA LYS A 65 2.17 -7.78 7.27
C LYS A 65 2.57 -9.22 7.01
N ARG A 66 3.35 -9.47 5.95
CA ARG A 66 3.89 -10.82 5.68
C ARG A 66 4.93 -11.22 6.73
N LEU A 67 5.75 -10.28 7.19
CA LEU A 67 6.70 -10.50 8.28
C LEU A 67 5.97 -10.72 9.61
N ASP A 68 4.96 -9.90 9.92
CA ASP A 68 4.16 -10.03 11.14
C ASP A 68 3.47 -11.41 11.21
N ALA A 69 2.93 -11.88 10.07
CA ALA A 69 2.34 -13.20 9.98
C ALA A 69 3.38 -14.32 10.20
N ALA A 70 4.63 -14.13 9.74
CA ALA A 70 5.75 -15.04 9.97
C ALA A 70 6.14 -15.13 11.43
N GLU A 71 6.25 -14.00 12.11
CA GLU A 71 6.55 -13.93 13.54
C GLU A 71 5.42 -14.54 14.38
N ALA A 72 4.16 -14.27 14.06
CA ALA A 72 3.03 -14.85 14.77
C ALA A 72 2.96 -16.40 14.67
N ALA A 73 3.44 -16.98 13.56
CA ALA A 73 3.50 -18.43 13.40
C ALA A 73 4.68 -19.08 14.13
N PHE A 74 5.72 -18.31 14.45
CA PHE A 74 6.94 -18.77 15.12
C PHE A 74 7.38 -17.73 16.16
N PRO A 75 6.62 -17.55 17.25
CA PRO A 75 6.95 -16.56 18.27
C PRO A 75 8.32 -16.92 18.88
N PRO A 76 9.15 -15.92 19.23
CA PRO A 76 10.40 -16.17 19.92
C PRO A 76 10.17 -17.06 21.14
N SER A 77 11.02 -18.07 21.30
CA SER A 77 11.03 -18.86 22.53
C SER A 77 11.44 -17.92 23.65
N ASP A 78 10.47 -17.46 24.44
CA ASP A 78 10.76 -16.70 25.65
C ASP A 78 11.76 -17.53 26.45
N GLY A 79 12.90 -16.93 26.78
CA GLY A 79 14.00 -17.62 27.42
C GLY A 79 13.45 -18.37 28.63
N ARG A 80 13.39 -19.71 28.52
CA ARG A 80 13.29 -20.57 29.68
C ARG A 80 14.60 -20.45 30.43
N GLU A 81 14.75 -19.35 31.17
CA GLU A 81 15.52 -19.31 32.39
C GLU A 81 14.94 -20.39 33.30
N ARG A 82 15.61 -21.54 33.39
CA ARG A 82 16.21 -22.08 34.62
C ARG A 82 17.30 -23.08 34.27
#